data_AF-A0A9E5IYC3-F1
#
_entry.id   AF-A0A9E5IYC3-F1
#
_cell.length_a   1.000
_cell.length_b   1.000
_cell.length_c   1.000
_cell.angle_alpha   90.00
_cell.angle_beta   90.00
_cell.angle_gamma   90.00
#
_symmetry.space_group_name_H-M   'P 1'
#
loop_
_entity.id
_entity.type
_entity.pdbx_description
1 polymer ?
#
loop_
_entity_poly.entity_id
_entity_poly.type
_entity_poly.pdbx_seq_one_letter_code
_entity_poly.pdbx_strand_id
1 'polypeptide(L)'
;ETPSSSSVATRASATQLTWQENGHECQDEWRSERGAPVPQRVVLADDTLSADSAYRLACAGTGMLWRGDFQNARLLLQALARRCDAPKKVRRASKTHPEVTRTPQENFHLHRQAQSQRARTLSMILIQVNPDRQISLRRAPDWRDAMKAAWGPAGTTGCVTSLRELLGLPVQLNPTEHTEFQWHAWRDAAELCFSPSNAEAILMLPRWMARDHAN
;
A
#
# COMPACT_ATOMS: atom_id res chain seq x y z
N GLU A 1 -26.91 24.90 31.40
CA GLU A 1 -27.11 23.70 30.58
C GLU A 1 -26.21 23.80 29.36
N THR A 2 -25.28 22.85 29.21
CA THR A 2 -24.33 22.81 28.09
C THR A 2 -24.62 21.51 27.35
N PRO A 3 -24.94 21.50 26.04
CA PRO A 3 -25.22 20.26 25.36
C PRO A 3 -23.89 19.57 25.03
N SER A 4 -23.65 18.44 25.69
CA SER A 4 -22.59 17.49 25.33
C SER A 4 -22.87 16.96 23.92
N SER A 5 -22.05 17.36 22.97
CA SER A 5 -22.07 16.85 21.60
C SER A 5 -21.41 15.46 21.58
N SER A 6 -22.16 14.43 21.92
CA SER A 6 -21.75 13.04 21.74
C SER A 6 -21.74 12.70 20.25
N SER A 7 -20.56 12.73 19.64
CA SER A 7 -20.33 12.15 18.31
C SER A 7 -20.56 10.65 18.39
N VAL A 8 -21.74 10.20 17.95
CA VAL A 8 -22.03 8.79 17.73
C VAL A 8 -21.25 8.37 16.49
N ALA A 9 -20.06 7.81 16.70
CA ALA A 9 -19.35 7.11 15.65
C ALA A 9 -20.18 5.89 15.25
N THR A 10 -20.87 5.99 14.12
CA THR A 10 -21.56 4.86 13.47
C THR A 10 -20.56 3.72 13.29
N ARG A 11 -20.67 2.68 14.11
CA ARG A 11 -19.98 1.40 13.87
C ARG A 11 -20.56 0.82 12.58
N ALA A 12 -19.89 1.04 11.46
CA ALA A 12 -20.13 0.26 10.25
C ALA A 12 -20.02 -1.23 10.63
N SER A 13 -20.98 -2.04 10.19
CA SER A 13 -20.95 -3.49 10.35
C SER A 13 -19.60 -4.01 9.88
N ALA A 14 -18.78 -4.48 10.81
CA ALA A 14 -17.42 -4.93 10.55
C ALA A 14 -17.46 -6.15 9.61
N THR A 15 -17.09 -5.96 8.35
CA THR A 15 -16.94 -7.08 7.43
C THR A 15 -15.73 -7.91 7.88
N GLN A 16 -15.87 -9.23 7.99
CA GLN A 16 -14.80 -10.10 8.47
C GLN A 16 -14.04 -10.73 7.30
N LEU A 17 -12.73 -10.93 7.48
CA LEU A 17 -11.88 -11.71 6.60
C LEU A 17 -11.55 -13.03 7.29
N THR A 18 -11.74 -14.16 6.60
CA THR A 18 -11.40 -15.48 7.11
C THR A 18 -10.27 -16.13 6.31
N TRP A 19 -9.45 -16.93 6.96
CA TRP A 19 -8.39 -17.73 6.34
C TRP A 19 -8.12 -19.01 7.13
N GLN A 20 -7.33 -19.90 6.55
CA GLN A 20 -6.88 -21.14 7.18
C GLN A 20 -5.39 -21.03 7.50
N GLU A 21 -5.01 -21.29 8.75
CA GLU A 21 -3.63 -21.25 9.22
C GLU A 21 -3.37 -22.43 10.16
N ASN A 22 -2.40 -23.28 9.83
CA ASN A 22 -2.08 -24.51 10.57
C ASN A 22 -3.30 -25.44 10.80
N GLY A 23 -4.25 -25.46 9.87
CA GLY A 23 -5.48 -26.26 9.95
C GLY A 23 -6.56 -25.65 10.84
N HIS A 24 -6.35 -24.44 11.36
CA HIS A 24 -7.35 -23.70 12.12
C HIS A 24 -7.97 -22.60 11.27
N GLU A 25 -9.28 -22.44 11.39
CA GLU A 25 -9.97 -21.28 10.84
C GLU A 25 -9.65 -20.06 11.70
N CYS A 26 -9.14 -19.02 11.05
CA CYS A 26 -8.82 -17.74 11.67
C CYS A 26 -9.66 -16.65 11.01
N GLN A 27 -9.93 -15.60 11.79
CA GLN A 27 -10.70 -14.46 11.32
C GLN A 27 -10.23 -13.18 11.99
N ASP A 28 -10.35 -12.07 11.26
CA ASP A 28 -10.13 -10.73 11.76
C ASP A 28 -11.03 -9.75 11.03
N GLU A 29 -11.17 -8.54 11.58
CA GLU A 29 -11.89 -7.46 10.94
C GLU A 29 -11.19 -7.03 9.64
N TRP A 30 -11.92 -6.96 8.53
CA TRP A 30 -11.42 -6.35 7.31
C TRP A 30 -11.49 -4.83 7.43
N ARG A 31 -10.33 -4.17 7.25
CA ARG A 31 -10.24 -2.72 7.27
C ARG A 31 -9.78 -2.18 5.91
N SER A 32 -10.63 -1.35 5.31
CA SER A 32 -10.27 -0.53 4.16
C SER A 32 -10.82 0.89 4.31
N GLU A 33 -9.92 1.88 4.27
CA GLU A 33 -10.28 3.32 4.31
C GLU A 33 -10.97 3.77 3.03
N ARG A 34 -10.82 2.98 1.94
CA ARG A 34 -11.42 3.27 0.63
C ARG A 34 -12.74 2.54 0.41
N GLY A 35 -13.25 1.84 1.42
CA GLY A 35 -14.44 0.99 1.30
C GLY A 35 -14.23 -0.15 0.30
N ALA A 36 -13.00 -0.66 0.15
CA ALA A 36 -12.75 -1.80 -0.73
C ALA A 36 -13.49 -3.04 -0.18
N PRO A 37 -14.10 -3.86 -1.05
CA PRO A 37 -14.75 -5.08 -0.62
C PRO A 37 -13.72 -6.06 -0.06
N VAL A 38 -14.18 -6.93 0.85
CA VAL A 38 -13.38 -8.04 1.37
C VAL A 38 -12.92 -8.94 0.22
N PRO A 39 -11.63 -9.30 0.13
CA PRO A 39 -11.16 -10.32 -0.81
C PRO A 39 -11.91 -11.64 -0.59
N GLN A 40 -12.55 -12.15 -1.65
CA GLN A 40 -13.33 -13.40 -1.56
C GLN A 40 -12.46 -14.64 -1.32
N ARG A 41 -11.17 -14.54 -1.63
CA ARG A 41 -10.21 -15.63 -1.44
C ARG A 41 -8.95 -15.08 -0.81
N VAL A 42 -8.46 -15.76 0.21
CA VAL A 42 -7.22 -15.43 0.91
C VAL A 42 -6.31 -16.64 0.91
N VAL A 43 -5.02 -16.40 0.68
CA VAL A 43 -3.96 -17.41 0.84
C VAL A 43 -2.89 -16.84 1.75
N LEU A 44 -2.26 -17.70 2.55
CA LEU A 44 -1.02 -17.34 3.24
C LEU A 44 0.12 -17.26 2.20
N ALA A 45 0.98 -16.26 2.37
CA ALA A 45 2.13 -16.03 1.50
C ALA A 45 3.33 -15.54 2.31
N ASP A 46 4.53 -15.88 1.89
CA ASP A 46 5.78 -15.48 2.53
C ASP A 46 6.86 -15.15 1.49
N ASP A 47 8.10 -15.03 1.96
CA ASP A 47 9.27 -14.65 1.16
C ASP A 47 9.58 -15.62 0.00
N THR A 48 8.97 -16.81 -0.03
CA THR A 48 9.11 -17.78 -1.13
C THR A 48 8.21 -17.47 -2.33
N LEU A 49 7.21 -16.59 -2.17
CA LEU A 49 6.27 -16.25 -3.24
C LEU A 49 6.91 -15.34 -4.28
N SER A 50 7.07 -15.86 -5.51
CA SER A 50 7.61 -15.07 -6.61
C SER A 50 6.66 -13.94 -7.04
N ALA A 51 7.22 -12.82 -7.50
CA ALA A 51 6.43 -11.67 -7.93
C ALA A 51 5.50 -11.97 -9.12
N ASP A 52 5.85 -12.91 -10.00
CA ASP A 52 4.96 -13.32 -11.10
C ASP A 52 3.77 -14.14 -10.61
N SER A 53 3.98 -15.05 -9.66
CA SER A 53 2.91 -15.82 -9.03
C SER A 53 1.99 -14.92 -8.20
N ALA A 54 2.58 -14.00 -7.42
CA ALA A 54 1.83 -12.99 -6.66
C ALA A 54 1.00 -12.10 -7.59
N TYR A 55 1.56 -11.66 -8.73
CA TYR A 55 0.82 -10.85 -9.70
C TYR A 55 -0.39 -11.60 -10.27
N ARG A 56 -0.25 -12.89 -10.60
CA ARG A 56 -1.37 -13.72 -11.06
C ARG A 56 -2.47 -13.85 -10.00
N LEU A 57 -2.09 -14.13 -8.75
CA LEU A 57 -3.01 -14.20 -7.61
C LEU A 57 -3.75 -12.86 -7.43
N ALA A 58 -3.02 -11.75 -7.45
CA ALA A 58 -3.58 -10.42 -7.28
C ALA A 58 -4.53 -10.03 -8.43
N CYS A 59 -4.19 -10.39 -9.68
CA CYS A 59 -5.08 -10.18 -10.83
C CYS A 59 -6.37 -11.01 -10.72
N ALA A 60 -6.28 -12.20 -10.13
CA ALA A 60 -7.44 -13.04 -9.84
C ALA A 60 -8.24 -12.58 -8.61
N GLY A 61 -7.84 -11.48 -7.95
CA GLY A 61 -8.50 -10.97 -6.74
C GLY A 61 -8.27 -11.81 -5.50
N THR A 62 -7.23 -12.66 -5.47
CA THR A 62 -6.84 -13.40 -4.27
C THR A 62 -5.96 -12.51 -3.38
N GLY A 63 -6.43 -12.26 -2.16
CA GLY A 63 -5.66 -11.63 -1.12
C GLY A 63 -4.53 -12.56 -0.63
N MET A 64 -3.34 -12.01 -0.47
CA MET A 64 -2.16 -12.71 0.03
C MET A 64 -1.87 -12.17 1.43
N LEU A 65 -2.28 -12.93 2.44
CA LEU A 65 -1.99 -12.60 3.83
C LEU A 65 -0.52 -12.92 4.12
N TRP A 66 0.28 -11.88 4.30
CA TRP A 66 1.73 -12.00 4.36
C TRP A 66 2.21 -12.50 5.72
N ARG A 67 3.15 -13.44 5.70
CA ARG A 67 3.80 -14.10 6.85
C ARG A 67 5.33 -14.11 6.76
N GLY A 68 5.89 -13.52 5.72
CA GLY A 68 7.33 -13.33 5.57
C GLY A 68 7.84 -12.07 6.24
N ASP A 69 8.97 -11.56 5.74
CA ASP A 69 9.56 -10.31 6.20
C ASP A 69 8.82 -9.08 5.66
N PHE A 70 8.69 -8.02 6.48
CA PHE A 70 7.96 -6.80 6.11
C PHE A 70 8.61 -6.04 4.94
N GLN A 71 9.94 -5.98 4.88
CA GLN A 71 10.64 -5.31 3.79
C GLN A 71 10.46 -6.06 2.48
N ASN A 72 10.43 -7.40 2.53
CA ASN A 72 10.14 -8.21 1.35
C ASN A 72 8.70 -8.01 0.85
N ALA A 73 7.73 -7.84 1.75
CA ALA A 73 6.36 -7.45 1.36
C ALA A 73 6.34 -6.10 0.60
N ARG A 74 7.12 -5.11 1.06
CA ARG A 74 7.26 -3.81 0.37
C ARG A 74 7.91 -3.96 -1.01
N LEU A 75 8.96 -4.77 -1.12
CA LEU A 75 9.61 -5.05 -2.39
C LEU A 75 8.66 -5.78 -3.36
N LEU A 76 7.87 -6.73 -2.85
CA LEU A 76 6.84 -7.41 -3.63
C LEU A 76 5.79 -6.41 -4.14
N LEU A 77 5.30 -5.50 -3.29
CA LEU A 77 4.37 -4.45 -3.69
C LEU A 77 4.94 -3.57 -4.83
N GLN A 78 6.21 -3.16 -4.72
CA GLN A 78 6.90 -2.41 -5.79
C GLN A 78 7.05 -3.25 -7.08
N ALA A 79 7.32 -4.54 -6.95
CA ALA A 79 7.41 -5.47 -8.07
C ALA A 79 6.04 -5.66 -8.77
N LEU A 80 4.93 -5.64 -8.02
CA LEU A 80 3.58 -5.66 -8.57
C LEU A 80 3.23 -4.32 -9.26
N ALA A 81 3.64 -3.19 -8.68
CA ALA A 81 3.41 -1.86 -9.26
C ALA A 81 4.06 -1.73 -10.63
N ARG A 82 5.33 -2.16 -10.75
CA ARG A 82 6.05 -2.22 -12.03
C ARG A 82 5.37 -3.12 -13.05
N ARG A 83 4.81 -4.26 -12.62
CA ARG A 83 4.07 -5.18 -13.52
C ARG A 83 2.74 -4.62 -14.00
N CYS A 84 2.05 -3.82 -13.17
CA CYS A 84 0.84 -3.13 -13.59
C CYS A 84 1.13 -2.06 -14.66
N ASP A 85 2.30 -1.41 -14.60
CA ASP A 85 2.72 -0.37 -15.54
C ASP A 85 3.45 -0.91 -16.77
N ALA A 86 3.88 -2.18 -16.73
CA ALA A 86 4.63 -2.78 -17.82
C ALA A 86 3.80 -2.73 -19.12
N PRO A 87 4.38 -2.21 -20.23
CA PRO A 87 3.67 -2.19 -21.50
C PRO A 87 3.31 -3.63 -21.87
N LYS A 88 2.03 -3.88 -22.18
CA LYS A 88 1.61 -5.19 -22.67
C LYS A 88 2.44 -5.49 -23.91
N LYS A 89 3.29 -6.52 -23.86
CA LYS A 89 4.07 -6.98 -25.02
C LYS A 89 3.08 -7.11 -26.18
N VAL A 90 3.18 -6.21 -27.14
CA VAL A 90 2.39 -6.25 -28.36
C VAL A 90 2.80 -7.55 -29.03
N ARG A 91 1.96 -8.59 -28.94
CA ARG A 91 2.04 -9.71 -29.88
C ARG A 91 1.99 -9.04 -31.24
N ARG A 92 3.07 -9.14 -32.02
CA ARG A 92 3.23 -8.54 -33.36
C ARG A 92 1.87 -8.62 -34.07
N ALA A 93 1.15 -7.50 -34.10
CA ALA A 93 -0.18 -7.47 -34.68
C ALA A 93 0.00 -7.70 -36.18
N SER A 94 -0.74 -8.67 -36.72
CA SER A 94 -0.94 -8.77 -38.16
C SER A 94 -1.47 -7.43 -38.68
N LYS A 95 -1.07 -7.07 -39.91
CA LYS A 95 -1.34 -5.81 -40.64
C LYS A 95 -2.83 -5.49 -40.91
N THR A 96 -3.74 -5.71 -39.97
CA THR A 96 -5.19 -5.71 -40.24
C THR A 96 -6.08 -4.95 -39.26
N HIS A 97 -5.53 -4.19 -38.29
CA HIS A 97 -6.37 -3.34 -37.45
C HIS A 97 -6.14 -1.84 -37.76
N PRO A 98 -7.18 -1.10 -38.20
CA PRO A 98 -7.10 0.35 -38.34
C PRO A 98 -6.85 0.98 -36.96
N GLU A 99 -6.04 2.04 -36.95
CA GLU A 99 -5.80 2.87 -35.77
C GLU A 99 -7.15 3.36 -35.23
N VAL A 100 -7.61 2.77 -34.13
CA VAL A 100 -8.86 3.17 -33.49
C VAL A 100 -8.65 4.58 -32.92
N THR A 101 -9.13 5.59 -33.63
CA THR A 101 -9.16 6.96 -33.14
C THR A 101 -10.18 7.03 -32.01
N ARG A 102 -9.70 7.18 -30.77
CA ARG A 102 -10.54 7.28 -29.57
C ARG A 102 -10.86 8.72 -29.23
N THR A 103 -12.07 8.96 -28.74
CA THR A 103 -12.48 10.25 -28.18
C THR A 103 -11.74 10.55 -26.86
N PRO A 104 -11.61 11.83 -26.47
CA PRO A 104 -11.06 12.20 -25.15
C PRO A 104 -11.79 11.55 -23.96
N GLN A 105 -13.11 11.39 -24.06
CA GLN A 105 -13.96 10.77 -23.04
C GLN A 105 -13.63 9.28 -22.87
N GLU A 106 -13.47 8.56 -23.97
CA GLU A 106 -13.05 7.15 -23.95
C GLU A 106 -11.66 7.00 -23.35
N ASN A 107 -10.72 7.89 -23.70
CA ASN A 107 -9.38 7.89 -23.10
C ASN A 107 -9.43 8.13 -21.58
N PHE A 108 -10.27 9.06 -21.11
CA PHE A 108 -10.47 9.31 -19.68
C PHE A 108 -11.09 8.11 -18.95
N HIS A 109 -12.10 7.48 -19.54
CA HIS A 109 -12.73 6.27 -18.98
C HIS A 109 -11.73 5.11 -18.88
N LEU A 110 -10.95 4.86 -19.94
CA LEU A 110 -9.89 3.84 -19.94
C LEU A 110 -8.82 4.13 -18.90
N HIS A 111 -8.39 5.39 -18.77
CA HIS A 111 -7.43 5.79 -17.76
C HIS A 111 -7.94 5.53 -16.33
N ARG A 112 -9.18 5.93 -16.02
CA ARG A 112 -9.80 5.66 -14.71
C ARG A 112 -9.98 4.17 -14.46
N GLN A 113 -10.35 3.39 -15.46
CA GLN A 113 -10.47 1.94 -15.36
C GLN A 113 -9.11 1.30 -15.07
N ALA A 114 -8.05 1.70 -15.77
CA ALA A 114 -6.69 1.22 -15.56
C ALA A 114 -6.19 1.57 -14.15
N GLN A 115 -6.41 2.80 -13.67
CA GLN A 115 -6.05 3.21 -12.32
C GLN A 115 -6.83 2.44 -11.24
N SER A 116 -8.13 2.17 -11.47
CA SER A 116 -8.94 1.34 -10.57
C SER A 116 -8.43 -0.10 -10.53
N GLN A 117 -8.13 -0.70 -11.68
CA GLN A 117 -7.59 -2.06 -11.76
C GLN A 117 -6.23 -2.17 -11.08
N ARG A 118 -5.30 -1.25 -11.39
CA ARG A 118 -4.01 -1.11 -10.71
C ARG A 118 -4.22 -1.05 -9.20
N ALA A 119 -5.17 -0.25 -8.75
CA ALA A 119 -5.41 -0.08 -7.34
C ALA A 119 -5.89 -1.36 -6.65
N ARG A 120 -6.80 -2.10 -7.29
CA ARG A 120 -7.28 -3.40 -6.79
C ARG A 120 -6.14 -4.41 -6.70
N THR A 121 -5.36 -4.58 -7.77
CA THR A 121 -4.22 -5.51 -7.81
C THR A 121 -3.20 -5.21 -6.71
N LEU A 122 -2.83 -3.94 -6.51
CA LEU A 122 -1.85 -3.56 -5.48
C LEU A 122 -2.38 -3.64 -4.05
N SER A 123 -3.69 -3.76 -3.86
CA SER A 123 -4.29 -3.90 -2.53
C SER A 123 -4.39 -5.37 -2.08
N MET A 124 -3.90 -6.32 -2.88
CA MET A 124 -3.98 -7.76 -2.57
C MET A 124 -2.83 -8.27 -1.69
N ILE A 125 -1.85 -7.44 -1.32
CA ILE A 125 -0.88 -7.80 -0.27
C ILE A 125 -1.48 -7.35 1.04
N LEU A 126 -1.85 -8.31 1.88
CA LEU A 126 -2.59 -8.09 3.13
C LEU A 126 -1.67 -8.24 4.33
N ILE A 127 -1.88 -7.41 5.34
CA ILE A 127 -1.12 -7.39 6.59
C ILE A 127 -2.10 -7.48 7.75
N GLN A 128 -1.84 -8.43 8.65
CA GLN A 128 -2.54 -8.53 9.92
C GLN A 128 -1.94 -7.55 10.92
N VAL A 129 -2.81 -6.81 11.59
CA VAL A 129 -2.49 -5.85 12.65
C VAL A 129 -3.12 -6.37 13.93
N ASN A 130 -2.32 -6.50 14.97
CA ASN A 130 -2.76 -6.97 16.27
C ASN A 130 -3.70 -5.96 16.95
N PRO A 131 -4.45 -6.36 17.99
CA PRO A 131 -5.29 -5.44 18.78
C PRO A 131 -4.55 -4.20 19.29
N ASP A 132 -3.28 -4.36 19.67
CA ASP A 132 -2.40 -3.30 20.17
C ASP A 132 -1.74 -2.45 19.06
N ARG A 133 -2.18 -2.60 17.80
CA ARG A 133 -1.66 -1.94 16.59
C ARG A 133 -0.24 -2.34 16.21
N GLN A 134 0.34 -3.38 16.83
CA GLN A 134 1.60 -3.94 16.36
C GLN A 134 1.39 -4.82 15.12
N ILE A 135 2.45 -4.94 14.33
CA ILE A 135 2.52 -5.87 13.20
C ILE A 135 3.56 -6.93 13.56
N SER A 136 3.12 -8.19 13.71
CA SER A 136 3.96 -9.33 14.09
C SER A 136 4.86 -9.85 12.96
N LEU A 137 5.36 -8.97 12.08
CA LEU A 137 6.27 -9.32 10.98
C LEU A 137 7.69 -8.85 11.30
N ARG A 138 8.67 -9.63 10.85
CA ARG A 138 10.08 -9.26 10.99
C ARG A 138 10.36 -7.93 10.26
N ARG A 139 11.14 -7.06 10.90
CA ARG A 139 11.50 -5.70 10.40
C ARG A 139 10.30 -4.81 10.06
N ALA A 140 9.12 -5.09 10.63
CA ALA A 140 8.02 -4.13 10.59
C ALA A 140 8.41 -2.90 11.42
N PRO A 141 8.30 -1.68 10.85
CA PRO A 141 8.38 -0.45 11.64
C PRO A 141 7.30 -0.42 12.72
N ASP A 142 7.48 0.44 13.72
CA ASP A 142 6.41 0.75 14.65
C ASP A 142 5.37 1.66 13.96
N TRP A 143 4.15 1.14 13.76
CA TRP A 143 3.06 1.86 13.12
C TRP A 143 2.02 2.40 14.10
N ARG A 144 2.20 2.18 15.42
CA ARG A 144 1.16 2.45 16.43
C ARG A 144 0.69 3.90 16.40
N ASP A 145 1.62 4.85 16.34
CA ASP A 145 1.29 6.28 16.33
C ASP A 145 0.60 6.72 15.03
N ALA A 146 1.10 6.27 13.88
CA ALA A 146 0.47 6.53 12.58
C ALA A 146 -0.95 5.92 12.48
N MET A 147 -1.13 4.70 12.98
CA MET A 147 -2.44 4.05 13.08
C MET A 147 -3.35 4.77 14.07
N LYS A 148 -2.82 5.23 15.21
CA LYS A 148 -3.60 6.01 16.18
C LYS A 148 -4.11 7.31 15.56
N ALA A 149 -3.26 8.02 14.82
CA ALA A 149 -3.62 9.26 14.17
C ALA A 149 -4.67 9.05 13.06
N ALA A 150 -4.54 7.99 12.26
CA ALA A 150 -5.42 7.75 11.12
C ALA A 150 -6.70 6.99 11.48
N TRP A 151 -6.63 6.04 12.41
CA TRP A 151 -7.71 5.09 12.72
C TRP A 151 -8.31 5.29 14.10
N GLY A 152 -7.77 6.21 14.90
CA GLY A 152 -8.14 6.41 16.29
C GLY A 152 -7.49 5.38 17.24
N PRO A 153 -7.90 5.37 18.51
CA PRO A 153 -7.29 4.51 19.53
C PRO A 153 -7.34 3.02 19.17
N ALA A 154 -6.41 2.25 19.73
CA ALA A 154 -6.40 0.79 19.63
C ALA A 154 -7.70 0.20 20.21
N GLY A 155 -8.25 -0.81 19.53
CA GLY A 155 -9.43 -1.54 19.96
C GLY A 155 -9.06 -2.80 20.76
N THR A 156 -10.03 -3.68 20.95
CA THR A 156 -9.83 -4.99 21.57
C THR A 156 -9.60 -6.11 20.55
N THR A 157 -9.81 -5.83 19.27
CA THR A 157 -9.69 -6.79 18.16
C THR A 157 -8.61 -6.36 17.18
N GLY A 158 -7.96 -7.35 16.56
CA GLY A 158 -7.07 -7.12 15.43
C GLY A 158 -7.85 -6.79 14.17
N CYS A 159 -7.13 -6.46 13.11
CA CYS A 159 -7.71 -6.27 11.79
C CYS A 159 -6.72 -6.67 10.69
N VAL A 160 -7.23 -7.00 9.51
CA VAL A 160 -6.45 -7.17 8.30
C VAL A 160 -6.71 -6.01 7.36
N THR A 161 -5.64 -5.41 6.84
CA THR A 161 -5.70 -4.34 5.85
C THR A 161 -4.70 -4.57 4.73
N SER A 162 -4.74 -3.76 3.68
CA SER A 162 -3.73 -3.82 2.62
C SER A 162 -2.42 -3.14 3.04
N LEU A 163 -1.27 -3.71 2.66
CA LEU A 163 0.04 -3.06 2.86
C LEU A 163 0.07 -1.67 2.21
N ARG A 164 -0.61 -1.51 1.08
CA ARG A 164 -0.68 -0.22 0.38
C ARG A 164 -1.38 0.85 1.21
N GLU A 165 -2.44 0.52 1.93
CA GLU A 165 -3.11 1.47 2.83
C GLU A 165 -2.23 1.81 4.03
N LEU A 166 -1.54 0.84 4.62
CA LEU A 166 -0.56 1.09 5.68
C LEU A 166 0.53 2.08 5.24
N LEU A 167 1.10 1.88 4.06
CA LEU A 167 2.13 2.76 3.51
C LEU A 167 1.60 4.15 3.13
N GLY A 168 0.27 4.34 3.09
CA GLY A 168 -0.38 5.63 2.86
C GLY A 168 -0.73 6.38 4.15
N LEU A 169 -0.52 5.78 5.33
CA LEU A 169 -0.72 6.46 6.60
C LEU A 169 0.29 7.62 6.73
N PRO A 170 -0.09 8.73 7.40
CA PRO A 170 0.80 9.86 7.59
C PRO A 170 2.07 9.40 8.29
N VAL A 171 3.23 9.77 7.74
CA VAL A 171 4.51 9.56 8.42
C VAL A 171 4.47 10.33 9.72
N GLN A 172 4.58 9.61 10.84
CA GLN A 172 4.78 10.22 12.14
C GLN A 172 6.25 10.10 12.50
N LEU A 173 6.80 11.25 12.90
CA LEU A 173 8.16 11.34 13.39
C LEU A 173 8.29 10.55 14.69
N ASN A 174 9.40 9.81 14.83
CA ASN A 174 9.73 9.22 16.11
C ASN A 174 10.12 10.36 17.09
N PRO A 175 9.35 10.60 18.17
CA PRO A 175 9.60 11.74 19.06
C PRO A 175 10.92 11.65 19.81
N THR A 176 11.56 10.47 19.91
CA THR A 176 12.90 10.35 20.51
C THR A 176 14.02 10.74 19.56
N GLU A 177 13.76 10.76 18.26
CA GLU A 177 14.76 11.01 17.21
C GLU A 177 14.49 12.32 16.46
N HIS A 178 13.25 12.80 16.45
CA HIS A 178 12.80 13.90 15.61
C HIS A 178 11.76 14.76 16.35
N THR A 179 11.89 16.08 16.26
CA THR A 179 11.02 17.04 16.94
C THR A 179 9.94 17.64 16.04
N GLU A 180 10.22 17.80 14.75
CA GLU A 180 9.33 18.44 13.77
C GLU A 180 9.68 18.02 12.33
N PHE A 181 8.70 18.13 11.42
CA PHE A 181 8.94 17.97 9.98
C PHE A 181 8.35 19.14 9.21
N GLN A 182 8.99 19.42 8.08
CA GLN A 182 8.56 20.44 7.14
C GLN A 182 8.83 19.95 5.72
N TRP A 183 7.94 20.31 4.80
CA TRP A 183 8.12 20.01 3.37
C TRP A 183 8.81 21.19 2.71
N HIS A 184 9.98 20.93 2.10
CA HIS A 184 10.77 21.91 1.36
C HIS A 184 11.03 21.43 -0.06
N ALA A 185 11.33 22.36 -0.97
CA ALA A 185 11.97 21.98 -2.22
C ALA A 185 13.33 21.34 -1.90
N TRP A 186 13.74 20.34 -2.69
CA TRP A 186 14.92 19.54 -2.35
C TRP A 186 16.23 20.35 -2.25
N ARG A 187 16.34 21.49 -2.94
CA ARG A 187 17.50 22.40 -2.81
C ARG A 187 17.51 23.08 -1.45
N ASP A 188 16.38 23.69 -1.08
CA ASP A 188 16.20 24.37 0.20
C ASP A 188 16.37 23.37 1.38
N ALA A 189 15.89 22.14 1.22
CA ALA A 189 16.11 21.07 2.19
C ALA A 189 17.60 20.74 2.40
N ALA A 190 18.42 20.80 1.34
CA ALA A 190 19.85 20.56 1.44
C ALA A 190 20.57 21.70 2.18
N GLU A 191 20.14 22.95 1.98
CA GLU A 191 20.69 24.11 2.70
C GLU A 191 20.38 24.07 4.20
N LEU A 192 19.23 23.52 4.57
CA LEU A 192 18.81 23.35 5.97
C LEU A 192 19.52 22.18 6.69
N CYS A 193 20.22 21.31 5.96
CA CYS A 193 20.91 20.15 6.55
C CYS A 193 22.19 20.56 7.29
N PHE A 194 22.27 20.27 8.58
CA PHE A 194 23.50 20.46 9.36
C PHE A 194 24.65 19.56 8.89
N SER A 195 24.34 18.36 8.39
CA SER A 195 25.34 17.39 7.90
C SER A 195 25.70 17.66 6.43
N PRO A 196 26.97 17.99 6.11
CA PRO A 196 27.40 18.22 4.72
C PRO A 196 27.19 17.00 3.82
N SER A 197 27.41 15.79 4.34
CA SER A 197 27.21 14.55 3.57
C SER A 197 25.74 14.29 3.25
N ASN A 198 24.83 14.64 4.15
CA ASN A 198 23.39 14.50 3.90
C ASN A 198 22.90 15.55 2.91
N ALA A 199 23.39 16.80 3.03
CA ALA A 199 23.12 17.85 2.05
C ALA A 199 23.57 17.43 0.64
N GLU A 200 24.80 16.91 0.51
CA GLU A 200 25.33 16.42 -0.76
C GLU A 200 24.48 15.25 -1.32
N ALA A 201 24.08 14.31 -0.47
CA ALA A 201 23.20 13.21 -0.87
C ALA A 201 21.84 13.70 -1.42
N ILE A 202 21.22 14.69 -0.78
CA ILE A 202 19.99 15.31 -1.27
C ILE A 202 20.22 15.97 -2.63
N LEU A 203 21.35 16.69 -2.80
CA LEU A 203 21.67 17.36 -4.06
C LEU A 203 21.93 16.38 -5.22
N MET A 204 22.26 15.13 -4.92
CA MET A 204 22.44 14.07 -5.92
C MET A 204 21.12 13.45 -6.42
N LEU A 205 19.99 13.65 -5.74
CA LEU A 205 18.70 13.02 -6.07
C LEU A 205 18.28 13.14 -7.54
N PRO A 206 18.37 14.32 -8.21
CA PRO A 206 17.98 14.44 -9.62
C PRO A 206 18.80 13.55 -10.55
N ARG A 207 20.09 13.34 -10.23
CA ARG A 207 20.99 12.48 -11.04
C ARG A 207 20.61 11.02 -10.91
N TRP A 208 20.18 10.58 -9.73
CA TRP A 208 19.72 9.20 -9.51
C TRP A 208 18.35 8.96 -10.15
N MET A 209 17.42 9.90 -9.99
CA MET A 209 16.11 9.82 -10.64
C MET A 209 16.24 9.78 -12.16
N ALA A 210 17.13 10.57 -12.76
CA ALA A 210 17.35 10.54 -14.21
C ALA A 210 17.91 9.18 -14.71
N ARG A 211 18.70 8.47 -13.89
CA ARG A 211 19.23 7.14 -14.24
C ARG A 211 18.16 6.06 -14.19
N ASP A 212 17.21 6.15 -13.26
CA ASP A 212 16.10 5.19 -13.14
C ASP A 212 15.07 5.30 -14.27
N HIS A 213 14.98 6.45 -14.95
CA HIS A 213 14.10 6.63 -16.11
C HIS A 213 14.78 6.31 -17.45
N ALA A 214 16.11 6.15 -17.45
CA ALA A 214 16.90 5.85 -18.64
C ALA A 214 17.19 4.35 -18.83
N ASN A 215 16.66 3.49 -17.96
CA ASN A 215 16.86 2.04 -17.93
C ASN A 215 15.51 1.32 -17.79
#